data_AF-A0A7S3K348-F1
#
_entry.id   AF-A0A7S3K348-F1
#
_cell.length_a   1.000
_cell.length_b   1.000
_cell.length_c   1.000
_cell.angle_alpha   90.00
_cell.angle_beta   90.00
_cell.angle_gamma   90.00
#
_symmetry.space_group_name_H-M   'P 1'
#
loop_
_entity.id
_entity.type
_entity.pdbx_description
1 polymer ?
#
loop_
_entity_poly.entity_id
_entity_poly.type
_entity_poly.pdbx_seq_one_letter_code
_entity_poly.pdbx_strand_id
1 'polypeptide(L)'
;MLKILLICFQVAVQAVNVWVNDSGAVHIMSGNEVWLISDEVVIGSYAFSQGEIELVDRREWTSEDSVLGTYKGISLGWALKETKEILMNTTLRIGSSQVLFEQRFPNGLENVTNSTASYALTVFPAFLRTSNIKDRACFAYHGVFPALKSCTIQSYKESWQGGQPLVLYDNETALVFSALDKPKAQHMVTTDEWFGAGVKSGIATISTNWTQRWLLSETVDSSREAPPIRRAMEKWGAEFLAILGIENALHSNRYRDKVHGAIGFWTDNGGYYHYSTGIPSNQTYEEAFIQVKKYHDTLQIPFGHWQFDSWFYPKDGDVDGGGGGGAVVNWTSMDSVFPSGLPYVINTILDGMPLVAHNRQWSVESDYIQHKSASVEWFTTGSPPTGAAIPKDPDTFFAFFFNQQTDWNLQMYEQDWLSKEYDLVDAFQTNLTLGDDWLRAMAENVFASNRTMQMCMPYAHDILAGASFRGVTNARATDDYFHAPNHSNWAIGTTSLFYS
;
A
#
# COMPACT_ATOMS: atom_id res chain seq x y z
N MET A 1 -21.32 28.25 -53.31
CA MET A 1 -20.30 27.65 -52.44
C MET A 1 -20.99 26.89 -51.32
N LEU A 2 -21.09 25.57 -51.45
CA LEU A 2 -21.71 24.68 -50.47
C LEU A 2 -20.63 24.28 -49.45
N LYS A 3 -20.74 24.72 -48.20
CA LYS A 3 -19.85 24.28 -47.11
C LYS A 3 -20.31 22.89 -46.66
N ILE A 4 -19.56 21.86 -47.06
CA ILE A 4 -19.71 20.50 -46.55
C ILE A 4 -19.17 20.50 -45.12
N LEU A 5 -20.06 20.30 -44.15
CA LEU A 5 -19.72 20.07 -42.76
C LEU A 5 -19.23 18.62 -42.64
N LEU A 6 -17.92 18.42 -42.59
CA LEU A 6 -17.33 17.12 -42.32
C LEU A 6 -17.50 16.83 -40.82
N ILE A 7 -18.51 16.05 -40.47
CA ILE A 7 -18.64 15.47 -39.13
C ILE A 7 -17.77 14.21 -39.13
N CYS A 8 -16.53 14.33 -38.65
CA CYS A 8 -15.71 13.16 -38.33
C CYS A 8 -16.30 12.49 -37.10
N PHE A 9 -17.02 11.38 -37.29
CA PHE A 9 -17.22 10.41 -36.21
C PHE A 9 -15.88 9.72 -35.97
N GLN A 10 -15.13 10.20 -34.98
CA GLN A 10 -14.04 9.43 -34.39
C GLN A 10 -14.71 8.29 -33.63
N VAL A 11 -14.82 7.12 -34.25
CA VAL A 11 -15.18 5.89 -33.54
C VAL A 11 -14.05 5.68 -32.54
N ALA A 12 -14.34 5.86 -31.26
CA ALA A 12 -13.39 5.56 -30.20
C ALA A 12 -13.06 4.07 -30.33
N VAL A 13 -11.86 3.78 -30.84
CA VAL A 13 -11.35 2.41 -30.88
C VAL A 13 -11.15 2.01 -29.43
N GLN A 14 -11.84 0.95 -29.00
CA GLN A 14 -11.64 0.36 -27.68
C GLN A 14 -10.16 -0.03 -27.57
N ALA A 15 -9.47 0.52 -26.56
CA ALA A 15 -8.04 0.30 -26.42
C ALA A 15 -7.78 -1.16 -26.05
N VAL A 16 -8.51 -1.66 -25.04
CA VAL A 16 -8.37 -3.03 -24.53
C VAL A 16 -9.52 -3.90 -25.02
N ASN A 17 -9.19 -4.98 -25.72
CA ASN A 17 -10.16 -5.99 -26.13
C ASN A 17 -10.00 -7.24 -25.28
N VAL A 18 -11.11 -7.72 -24.71
CA VAL A 18 -11.12 -8.94 -23.90
C VAL A 18 -12.08 -9.96 -24.50
N TRP A 19 -11.57 -11.16 -24.76
CA TRP A 19 -12.35 -12.31 -25.20
C TRP A 19 -12.30 -13.40 -24.14
N VAL A 20 -13.45 -14.01 -23.85
CA VAL A 20 -13.56 -15.14 -22.93
C VAL A 20 -14.10 -16.34 -23.70
N ASN A 21 -13.34 -17.42 -23.74
CA ASN A 21 -13.72 -18.64 -24.47
C ASN A 21 -14.68 -19.52 -23.65
N ASP A 22 -15.04 -20.69 -24.18
CA ASP A 22 -15.99 -21.60 -23.52
C ASP A 22 -15.41 -22.34 -22.29
N SER A 23 -14.08 -22.41 -22.16
CA SER A 23 -13.43 -22.92 -20.93
C SER A 23 -13.33 -21.85 -19.83
N GLY A 24 -13.69 -20.60 -20.11
CA GLY A 24 -13.51 -19.48 -19.20
C GLY A 24 -12.13 -18.80 -19.32
N ALA A 25 -11.30 -19.22 -20.27
CA ALA A 25 -10.00 -18.59 -20.52
C ALA A 25 -10.19 -17.16 -21.01
N VAL A 26 -9.47 -16.21 -20.40
CA VAL A 26 -9.55 -14.78 -20.68
C VAL A 26 -8.36 -14.36 -21.52
N HIS A 27 -8.60 -13.89 -22.74
CA HIS A 27 -7.60 -13.32 -23.63
C HIS A 27 -7.69 -11.81 -23.59
N ILE A 28 -6.59 -11.15 -23.23
CA ILE A 28 -6.46 -9.69 -23.19
C ILE A 28 -5.62 -9.27 -24.38
N MET A 29 -6.19 -8.43 -25.23
CA MET A 29 -5.60 -7.97 -26.48
C MET A 29 -5.44 -6.46 -26.46
N SER A 30 -4.31 -6.00 -26.98
CA SER A 30 -4.10 -4.59 -27.35
C SER A 30 -4.04 -4.50 -28.85
N GLY A 31 -4.97 -3.74 -29.44
CA GLY A 31 -5.21 -3.79 -30.88
C GLY A 31 -5.49 -5.22 -31.34
N ASN A 32 -4.62 -5.78 -32.18
CA ASN A 32 -4.74 -7.14 -32.74
C ASN A 32 -3.76 -8.15 -32.10
N GLU A 33 -2.96 -7.74 -31.12
CA GLU A 33 -1.97 -8.61 -30.48
C GLU A 33 -2.50 -9.13 -29.14
N VAL A 34 -2.27 -10.42 -28.85
CA VAL A 34 -2.54 -10.99 -27.53
C VAL A 34 -1.44 -10.57 -26.56
N TRP A 35 -1.83 -9.92 -25.47
CA TRP A 35 -0.93 -9.49 -24.41
C TRP A 35 -0.87 -10.50 -23.26
N LEU A 36 -2.04 -10.97 -22.83
CA LEU A 36 -2.16 -11.91 -21.71
C LEU A 36 -3.25 -12.94 -22.00
N ILE A 37 -3.06 -14.16 -21.50
CA ILE A 37 -4.05 -15.23 -21.52
C ILE A 37 -4.16 -15.76 -20.10
N SER A 38 -5.33 -15.67 -19.47
CA SER A 38 -5.61 -16.25 -18.16
C SER A 38 -6.44 -17.51 -18.33
N ASP A 39 -5.87 -18.69 -18.04
CA ASP A 39 -6.51 -20.00 -18.28
C ASP A 39 -6.42 -20.95 -17.07
N GLU A 40 -5.96 -20.44 -15.93
CA GLU A 40 -5.92 -21.20 -14.69
C GLU A 40 -6.79 -20.54 -13.62
N VAL A 41 -7.40 -21.37 -12.78
CA VAL A 41 -8.11 -20.97 -11.58
C VAL A 41 -7.72 -21.93 -10.45
N VAL A 42 -7.29 -21.36 -9.33
CA VAL A 42 -6.93 -22.12 -8.12
C VAL A 42 -7.80 -21.66 -6.96
N ILE A 43 -8.32 -22.61 -6.20
CA ILE A 43 -9.12 -22.38 -4.99
C ILE A 43 -8.65 -23.36 -3.91
N GLY A 44 -7.76 -22.92 -3.03
CA GLY A 44 -7.16 -23.78 -2.02
C GLY A 44 -6.31 -24.86 -2.64
N SER A 45 -6.62 -26.12 -2.33
CA SER A 45 -5.96 -27.28 -2.94
C SER A 45 -6.50 -27.64 -4.32
N TYR A 46 -7.57 -26.98 -4.79
CA TYR A 46 -8.23 -27.35 -6.04
C TYR A 46 -7.77 -26.50 -7.21
N ALA A 47 -7.49 -27.13 -8.36
CA ALA A 47 -7.10 -26.42 -9.59
C ALA A 47 -7.94 -26.83 -10.81
N PHE A 48 -8.17 -25.87 -11.71
CA PHE A 48 -8.89 -26.11 -12.96
C PHE A 48 -8.09 -27.00 -13.90
N SER A 49 -6.78 -26.78 -14.04
CA SER A 49 -5.89 -27.63 -14.85
C SER A 49 -5.82 -29.09 -14.38
N GLN A 50 -6.08 -29.35 -13.09
CA GLN A 50 -6.13 -30.69 -12.51
C GLN A 50 -7.51 -31.36 -12.69
N GLY A 51 -8.51 -30.62 -13.19
CA GLY A 51 -9.86 -31.12 -13.41
C GLY A 51 -10.65 -31.35 -12.12
N GLU A 52 -10.25 -30.71 -11.01
CA GLU A 52 -10.90 -30.81 -9.70
C GLU A 52 -12.05 -29.81 -9.56
N ILE A 53 -11.91 -28.66 -10.21
CA ILE A 53 -12.98 -27.67 -10.39
C ILE A 53 -13.34 -27.54 -11.87
N GLU A 54 -14.55 -27.08 -12.14
CA GLU A 54 -15.06 -26.82 -13.48
C GLU A 54 -15.91 -25.54 -13.53
N LEU A 55 -16.01 -24.96 -14.72
CA LEU A 55 -16.92 -23.85 -15.02
C LEU A 55 -18.36 -24.37 -15.11
N VAL A 56 -19.25 -23.89 -14.24
CA VAL A 56 -20.66 -24.33 -14.19
C VAL A 56 -21.68 -23.23 -14.48
N ASP A 57 -21.27 -21.97 -14.41
CA ASP A 57 -22.13 -20.82 -14.71
C ASP A 57 -21.34 -19.79 -15.53
N ARG A 58 -21.99 -19.20 -16.53
CA ARG A 58 -21.45 -18.09 -17.32
C ARG A 58 -22.56 -17.11 -17.61
N ARG A 59 -22.33 -15.85 -17.28
CA ARG A 59 -23.26 -14.76 -17.56
C ARG A 59 -22.53 -13.59 -18.19
N GLU A 60 -23.14 -13.01 -19.21
CA GLU A 60 -22.65 -11.79 -19.83
C GLU A 60 -23.73 -10.71 -19.73
N TRP A 61 -23.30 -9.47 -19.51
CA TRP A 61 -24.19 -8.33 -19.48
C TRP A 61 -23.46 -7.07 -19.95
N THR A 62 -24.22 -6.01 -20.17
CA THR A 62 -23.71 -4.66 -20.36
C THR A 62 -24.30 -3.78 -19.28
N SER A 63 -23.50 -2.86 -18.75
CA SER A 63 -23.95 -1.90 -17.74
C SER A 63 -23.14 -0.62 -17.88
N GLU A 64 -23.53 0.39 -17.11
CA GLU A 64 -22.81 1.65 -16.97
C GLU A 64 -22.23 1.77 -15.56
N ASP A 65 -21.07 2.39 -15.45
CA ASP A 65 -20.39 2.76 -14.22
C ASP A 65 -19.85 4.19 -14.38
N SER A 66 -19.83 4.98 -13.30
CA SER A 66 -19.44 6.39 -13.36
C SER A 66 -17.98 6.59 -13.77
N VAL A 67 -17.12 5.58 -13.55
CA VAL A 67 -15.69 5.63 -13.87
C VAL A 67 -15.38 4.78 -15.09
N LEU A 68 -15.94 3.58 -15.20
CA LEU A 68 -15.69 2.72 -16.37
C LEU A 68 -16.43 3.16 -17.63
N GLY A 69 -17.46 3.99 -17.49
CA GLY A 69 -18.43 4.26 -18.55
C GLY A 69 -19.28 3.02 -18.84
N THR A 70 -19.70 2.87 -20.10
CA THR A 70 -20.35 1.63 -20.56
C THR A 70 -19.31 0.50 -20.57
N TYR A 71 -19.61 -0.59 -19.88
CA TYR A 71 -18.70 -1.74 -19.80
C TYR A 71 -19.42 -3.05 -20.13
N LYS A 72 -18.65 -4.02 -20.65
CA LYS A 72 -19.08 -5.42 -20.77
C LYS A 72 -18.74 -6.17 -19.48
N GLY A 73 -19.74 -6.78 -18.86
CA GLY A 73 -19.59 -7.64 -17.71
C GLY A 73 -19.61 -9.12 -18.10
N ILE A 74 -18.72 -9.92 -17.52
CA ILE A 74 -18.69 -11.37 -17.65
C ILE A 74 -18.50 -11.97 -16.27
N SER A 75 -19.36 -12.91 -15.87
CA SER A 75 -19.24 -13.63 -14.60
C SER A 75 -19.15 -15.13 -14.87
N LEU A 76 -18.25 -15.80 -14.15
CA LEU A 76 -17.93 -17.22 -14.27
C LEU A 76 -18.06 -17.87 -12.89
N GLY A 77 -18.83 -18.94 -12.79
CA GLY A 77 -18.99 -19.71 -11.55
C GLY A 77 -18.14 -20.98 -11.58
N TRP A 78 -17.26 -21.13 -10.59
CA TRP A 78 -16.33 -22.25 -10.45
C TRP A 78 -16.77 -23.17 -9.33
N ALA A 79 -17.01 -24.43 -9.67
CA ALA A 79 -17.52 -25.42 -8.73
C ALA A 79 -16.66 -26.67 -8.67
N LEU A 80 -16.71 -27.36 -7.54
CA LEU A 80 -16.15 -28.70 -7.42
C LEU A 80 -16.82 -29.64 -8.41
N LYS A 81 -16.01 -30.39 -9.16
CA LYS A 81 -16.52 -31.30 -10.19
C LYS A 81 -17.41 -32.40 -9.63
N GLU A 82 -17.10 -32.89 -8.43
CA GLU A 82 -17.82 -33.99 -7.78
C GLU A 82 -19.15 -33.55 -7.18
N THR A 83 -19.16 -32.46 -6.42
CA THR A 83 -20.33 -32.02 -5.64
C THR A 83 -21.18 -30.97 -6.37
N LYS A 84 -20.63 -30.32 -7.40
CA LYS A 84 -21.18 -29.13 -8.08
C LYS A 84 -21.38 -27.93 -7.16
N GLU A 85 -20.72 -27.93 -6.00
CA GLU A 85 -20.72 -26.79 -5.09
C GLU A 85 -19.87 -25.65 -5.66
N ILE A 86 -20.48 -24.48 -5.84
CA ILE A 86 -19.78 -23.27 -6.28
C ILE A 86 -18.92 -22.75 -5.13
N LEU A 87 -17.60 -22.72 -5.36
CA LEU A 87 -16.60 -22.24 -4.41
C LEU A 87 -16.29 -20.76 -4.61
N MET A 88 -16.22 -20.32 -5.88
CA MET A 88 -15.83 -18.96 -6.24
C MET A 88 -16.55 -18.53 -7.51
N ASN A 89 -17.02 -17.29 -7.52
CA ASN A 89 -17.43 -16.60 -8.72
C ASN A 89 -16.34 -15.61 -9.11
N THR A 90 -15.92 -15.62 -10.36
CA THR A 90 -15.05 -14.58 -10.91
C THR A 90 -15.85 -13.65 -11.79
N THR A 91 -15.50 -12.36 -11.78
CA THR A 91 -16.16 -11.36 -12.64
C THR A 91 -15.12 -10.50 -13.33
N LEU A 92 -15.36 -10.21 -14.61
CA LEU A 92 -14.65 -9.21 -15.40
C LEU A 92 -15.60 -8.05 -15.71
N ARG A 93 -15.15 -6.82 -15.50
CA ARG A 93 -15.80 -5.61 -16.03
C ARG A 93 -14.84 -4.94 -17.00
N ILE A 94 -15.17 -4.97 -18.28
CA ILE A 94 -14.31 -4.56 -19.39
C ILE A 94 -14.78 -3.20 -19.88
N GLY A 95 -14.01 -2.15 -19.53
CA GLY A 95 -14.23 -0.78 -19.98
C GLY A 95 -13.53 -0.47 -21.30
N SER A 96 -13.32 0.82 -21.58
CA SER A 96 -12.65 1.27 -22.80
C SER A 96 -11.14 0.97 -22.83
N SER A 97 -10.49 1.03 -21.68
CA SER A 97 -9.03 0.93 -21.52
C SER A 97 -8.62 0.26 -20.21
N GLN A 98 -9.54 -0.44 -19.56
CA GLN A 98 -9.35 -1.00 -18.24
C GLN A 98 -10.21 -2.25 -18.05
N VAL A 99 -9.71 -3.18 -17.24
CA VAL A 99 -10.40 -4.41 -16.88
C VAL A 99 -10.37 -4.56 -15.36
N LEU A 100 -11.55 -4.69 -14.75
CA LEU A 100 -11.66 -5.05 -13.35
C LEU A 100 -11.87 -6.55 -13.23
N PHE A 101 -10.99 -7.20 -12.49
CA PHE A 101 -11.14 -8.58 -12.07
C PHE A 101 -11.69 -8.61 -10.65
N GLU A 102 -12.62 -9.50 -10.38
CA GLU A 102 -13.20 -9.71 -9.06
C GLU A 102 -13.25 -11.20 -8.76
N GLN A 103 -12.82 -11.60 -7.56
CA GLN A 103 -13.14 -12.87 -6.95
C GLN A 103 -14.22 -12.64 -5.90
N ARG A 104 -15.27 -13.47 -5.89
CA ARG A 104 -16.33 -13.47 -4.89
C ARG A 104 -16.55 -14.88 -4.36
N PHE A 105 -16.67 -15.01 -3.04
CA PHE A 105 -16.85 -16.30 -2.37
C PHE A 105 -18.28 -16.39 -1.83
N PRO A 106 -19.26 -16.86 -2.64
CA PRO A 106 -20.68 -16.79 -2.28
C PRO A 106 -21.01 -17.51 -0.98
N ASN A 107 -20.32 -18.63 -0.71
CA ASN A 107 -20.53 -19.46 0.48
C ASN A 107 -19.40 -19.28 1.52
N GLY A 108 -18.34 -18.54 1.18
CA GLY A 108 -17.09 -18.53 1.96
C GLY A 108 -16.26 -19.79 1.71
N LEU A 109 -15.11 -19.89 2.37
CA LEU A 109 -14.29 -21.10 2.39
C LEU A 109 -13.75 -21.33 3.81
N GLU A 110 -13.73 -22.57 4.27
CA GLU A 110 -13.26 -22.96 5.61
C GLU A 110 -12.15 -24.01 5.53
N ASN A 111 -11.23 -23.98 6.50
CA ASN A 111 -10.12 -24.94 6.64
C ASN A 111 -9.32 -25.16 5.34
N VAL A 112 -9.20 -24.10 4.54
CA VAL A 112 -8.51 -24.17 3.27
C VAL A 112 -7.02 -24.15 3.53
N THR A 113 -6.31 -25.13 3.00
CA THR A 113 -4.85 -25.16 3.04
C THR A 113 -4.31 -24.98 1.63
N ASN A 114 -3.18 -24.28 1.53
CA ASN A 114 -2.42 -24.28 0.30
C ASN A 114 -1.57 -25.55 0.25
N SER A 115 -1.85 -26.45 -0.70
CA SER A 115 -1.03 -27.64 -0.94
C SER A 115 0.28 -27.31 -1.66
N THR A 116 0.36 -26.12 -2.27
CA THR A 116 1.54 -25.63 -2.97
C THR A 116 2.29 -24.62 -2.10
N ALA A 117 3.61 -24.54 -2.24
CA ALA A 117 4.42 -23.50 -1.61
C ALA A 117 4.18 -22.10 -2.25
N SER A 118 2.93 -21.80 -2.61
CA SER A 118 2.49 -20.55 -3.19
C SER A 118 2.15 -19.55 -2.09
N TYR A 119 2.39 -18.27 -2.38
CA TYR A 119 2.00 -17.17 -1.50
C TYR A 119 0.50 -16.81 -1.60
N ALA A 120 -0.27 -17.45 -2.49
CA ALA A 120 -1.71 -17.22 -2.66
C ALA A 120 -2.53 -18.52 -2.50
N LEU A 121 -3.62 -18.43 -1.73
CA LEU A 121 -4.64 -19.45 -1.49
C LEU A 121 -5.58 -19.62 -2.68
N THR A 122 -5.92 -18.51 -3.34
CA THR A 122 -6.75 -18.50 -4.53
C THR A 122 -5.96 -17.85 -5.66
N VAL A 123 -6.32 -18.12 -6.91
CA VAL A 123 -5.68 -17.47 -8.06
C VAL A 123 -6.70 -17.24 -9.16
N PHE A 124 -6.91 -15.97 -9.49
CA PHE A 124 -7.61 -15.48 -10.68
C PHE A 124 -7.47 -13.94 -10.70
N PRO A 125 -6.99 -13.33 -11.80
CA PRO A 125 -6.51 -13.97 -13.02
C PRO A 125 -5.16 -14.70 -12.82
N ALA A 126 -4.88 -15.68 -13.68
CA ALA A 126 -3.62 -16.42 -13.76
C ALA A 126 -3.08 -16.43 -15.20
N PHE A 127 -2.23 -15.47 -15.52
CA PHE A 127 -1.68 -15.22 -16.84
C PHE A 127 -0.56 -16.19 -17.22
N LEU A 128 -0.72 -16.90 -18.34
CA LEU A 128 0.22 -17.91 -18.81
C LEU A 128 1.56 -17.34 -19.28
N ARG A 129 2.62 -18.14 -19.15
CA ARG A 129 3.98 -17.93 -19.66
C ARG A 129 4.23 -18.74 -20.94
N THR A 130 3.28 -18.79 -21.86
CA THR A 130 3.43 -19.61 -23.08
C THR A 130 4.31 -18.96 -24.13
N SER A 131 4.85 -19.76 -25.06
CA SER A 131 5.55 -19.29 -26.26
C SER A 131 4.65 -18.50 -27.23
N ASN A 132 3.33 -18.60 -27.10
CA ASN A 132 2.37 -17.86 -27.90
C ASN A 132 2.16 -16.41 -27.40
N ILE A 133 2.73 -16.07 -26.23
CA ILE A 133 2.75 -14.71 -25.69
C ILE A 133 4.17 -14.18 -25.84
N LYS A 134 4.30 -13.03 -26.48
CA LYS A 134 5.58 -12.32 -26.59
C LYS A 134 6.13 -12.05 -25.18
N ASP A 135 7.39 -12.41 -24.94
CA ASP A 135 8.07 -12.08 -23.68
C ASP A 135 8.34 -10.58 -23.64
N ARG A 136 7.47 -9.84 -22.92
CA ARG A 136 7.53 -8.39 -22.81
C ARG A 136 8.37 -7.98 -21.63
N ALA A 137 8.97 -6.80 -21.73
CA ALA A 137 9.62 -6.18 -20.59
C ALA A 137 8.58 -5.87 -19.51
N CYS A 138 8.99 -6.03 -18.26
CA CYS A 138 8.19 -5.65 -17.12
C CYS A 138 9.01 -5.01 -16.01
N PHE A 139 8.31 -4.41 -15.06
CA PHE A 139 8.84 -4.17 -13.73
C PHE A 139 7.72 -4.28 -12.70
N ALA A 140 8.10 -4.52 -11.45
CA ALA A 140 7.20 -4.44 -10.32
C ALA A 140 7.90 -3.85 -9.09
N TYR A 141 7.13 -3.46 -8.09
CA TYR A 141 7.67 -2.87 -6.86
C TYR A 141 7.79 -3.91 -5.75
N HIS A 142 8.94 -3.95 -5.08
CA HIS A 142 9.28 -4.94 -4.07
C HIS A 142 9.98 -4.34 -2.86
N GLY A 143 9.88 -5.02 -1.72
CA GLY A 143 10.67 -4.69 -0.55
C GLY A 143 10.20 -3.43 0.15
N VAL A 144 10.93 -3.06 1.20
CA VAL A 144 10.72 -1.83 1.96
C VAL A 144 11.08 -0.63 1.08
N PHE A 145 10.30 0.45 1.14
CA PHE A 145 10.42 1.61 0.25
C PHE A 145 10.30 1.18 -1.21
N PRO A 146 9.11 0.72 -1.62
CA PRO A 146 8.91 -0.27 -2.68
C PRO A 146 9.80 0.05 -3.88
N ALA A 147 10.84 -0.75 -4.05
CA ALA A 147 11.88 -0.51 -5.04
C ALA A 147 11.49 -1.18 -6.36
N LEU A 148 11.72 -0.48 -7.46
CA LEU A 148 11.47 -1.03 -8.79
C LEU A 148 12.43 -2.17 -9.09
N LYS A 149 11.88 -3.32 -9.49
CA LYS A 149 12.63 -4.47 -9.99
C LYS A 149 12.21 -4.79 -11.42
N SER A 150 13.14 -4.63 -12.35
CA SER A 150 12.93 -4.97 -13.76
C SER A 150 12.85 -6.48 -13.98
N CYS A 151 12.06 -6.88 -14.97
CA CYS A 151 11.80 -8.26 -15.34
C CYS A 151 11.37 -8.37 -16.80
N THR A 152 11.06 -9.59 -17.22
CA THR A 152 10.22 -9.91 -18.38
C THR A 152 9.07 -10.79 -17.93
N ILE A 153 8.05 -11.01 -18.76
CA ILE A 153 6.95 -11.94 -18.45
C ILE A 153 7.52 -13.29 -17.99
N GLN A 154 8.55 -13.80 -18.67
CA GLN A 154 9.18 -15.08 -18.35
C GLN A 154 10.03 -15.07 -17.07
N SER A 155 10.55 -13.92 -16.65
CA SER A 155 11.42 -13.80 -15.47
C SER A 155 10.77 -13.13 -14.25
N TYR A 156 9.54 -12.63 -14.37
CA TYR A 156 8.78 -12.06 -13.26
C TYR A 156 8.68 -13.05 -12.10
N LYS A 157 8.97 -12.58 -10.89
CA LYS A 157 8.82 -13.31 -9.62
C LYS A 157 8.30 -12.34 -8.58
N GLU A 158 7.25 -12.73 -7.87
CA GLU A 158 6.75 -12.08 -6.66
C GLU A 158 7.78 -12.16 -5.53
N SER A 159 7.52 -11.41 -4.47
CA SER A 159 8.09 -11.69 -3.15
C SER A 159 7.00 -11.49 -2.11
N TRP A 160 7.18 -12.04 -0.92
CA TRP A 160 6.25 -11.77 0.18
C TRP A 160 6.14 -10.26 0.53
N GLN A 161 7.14 -9.47 0.10
CA GLN A 161 7.23 -8.01 0.25
C GLN A 161 6.77 -7.21 -0.99
N GLY A 162 6.17 -7.84 -2.00
CA GLY A 162 5.71 -7.10 -3.20
C GLY A 162 5.54 -7.92 -4.47
N GLY A 163 5.84 -7.31 -5.60
CA GLY A 163 5.51 -7.80 -6.94
C GLY A 163 4.36 -7.05 -7.60
N GLN A 164 3.94 -5.91 -7.04
CA GLN A 164 2.86 -5.08 -7.56
C GLN A 164 3.11 -3.58 -7.28
N PRO A 165 2.50 -2.64 -8.02
CA PRO A 165 1.89 -2.85 -9.33
C PRO A 165 2.85 -3.52 -10.31
N LEU A 166 2.35 -4.45 -11.13
CA LEU A 166 3.11 -5.09 -12.19
C LEU A 166 2.85 -4.32 -13.49
N VAL A 167 3.92 -3.77 -14.07
CA VAL A 167 3.87 -3.04 -15.33
C VAL A 167 4.46 -3.88 -16.43
N LEU A 168 3.68 -4.16 -17.47
CA LEU A 168 4.13 -4.83 -18.70
C LEU A 168 4.15 -3.80 -19.82
N TYR A 169 5.21 -3.74 -20.62
CA TYR A 169 5.30 -2.70 -21.63
C TYR A 169 6.14 -3.07 -22.84
N ASP A 170 5.91 -2.35 -23.92
CA ASP A 170 6.81 -2.20 -25.04
C ASP A 170 6.93 -0.73 -25.45
N ASN A 171 7.29 -0.45 -26.71
CA ASN A 171 7.51 0.91 -27.19
C ASN A 171 6.21 1.72 -27.36
N GLU A 172 5.07 1.06 -27.51
CA GLU A 172 3.79 1.70 -27.86
C GLU A 172 2.74 1.50 -26.78
N THR A 173 2.79 0.38 -26.06
CA THR A 173 1.74 -0.02 -25.13
C THR A 173 2.32 -0.35 -23.76
N ALA A 174 1.56 -0.01 -22.71
CA ALA A 174 1.84 -0.44 -21.36
C ALA A 174 0.55 -0.87 -20.64
N LEU A 175 0.63 -1.96 -19.89
CA LEU A 175 -0.40 -2.48 -18.99
C LEU A 175 0.09 -2.35 -17.55
N VAL A 176 -0.76 -1.85 -16.65
CA VAL A 176 -0.49 -1.80 -15.21
C VAL A 176 -1.52 -2.65 -14.49
N PHE A 177 -1.06 -3.68 -13.76
CA PHE A 177 -1.89 -4.60 -12.99
C PHE A 177 -1.61 -4.47 -11.49
N SER A 178 -2.63 -4.25 -10.67
CA SER A 178 -2.50 -4.15 -9.21
C SER A 178 -3.76 -4.64 -8.52
N ALA A 179 -3.66 -4.92 -7.21
CA ALA A 179 -4.85 -4.92 -6.37
C ALA A 179 -5.55 -3.56 -6.41
N LEU A 180 -6.87 -3.60 -6.33
CA LEU A 180 -7.74 -2.42 -6.30
C LEU A 180 -8.24 -2.14 -4.89
N ASP A 181 -8.74 -3.17 -4.19
CA ASP A 181 -9.18 -3.06 -2.80
C ASP A 181 -8.47 -4.09 -1.91
N LYS A 182 -8.43 -3.85 -0.61
CA LYS A 182 -7.85 -4.76 0.39
C LYS A 182 -6.46 -5.35 0.00
N PRO A 183 -5.49 -4.51 -0.42
CA PRO A 183 -4.22 -5.00 -0.95
C PRO A 183 -3.39 -5.80 0.07
N LYS A 184 -3.70 -5.74 1.37
CA LYS A 184 -3.04 -6.54 2.43
C LYS A 184 -3.70 -7.92 2.65
N ALA A 185 -4.83 -8.20 2.00
CA ALA A 185 -5.47 -9.51 1.96
C ALA A 185 -5.02 -10.38 0.78
N GLN A 186 -4.23 -9.84 -0.13
CA GLN A 186 -3.90 -10.48 -1.41
C GLN A 186 -2.40 -10.57 -1.65
N HIS A 187 -2.03 -11.43 -2.59
CA HIS A 187 -0.66 -11.68 -2.98
C HIS A 187 -0.56 -11.97 -4.47
N MET A 188 0.53 -11.49 -5.08
CA MET A 188 0.94 -11.95 -6.40
C MET A 188 1.51 -13.37 -6.29
N VAL A 189 1.40 -14.17 -7.33
CA VAL A 189 1.91 -15.55 -7.31
C VAL A 189 2.53 -15.88 -8.66
N THR A 190 3.62 -16.65 -8.65
CA THR A 190 4.21 -17.17 -9.89
C THR A 190 4.53 -18.65 -9.81
N THR A 191 4.38 -19.30 -10.95
CA THR A 191 4.93 -20.62 -11.26
C THR A 191 5.82 -20.50 -12.50
N ASP A 192 6.36 -21.61 -12.98
CA ASP A 192 7.05 -21.64 -14.27
C ASP A 192 6.07 -21.56 -15.45
N GLU A 193 4.78 -21.82 -15.22
CA GLU A 193 3.75 -21.87 -16.25
C GLU A 193 2.91 -20.60 -16.32
N TRP A 194 2.75 -19.87 -15.21
CA TRP A 194 1.89 -18.69 -15.13
C TRP A 194 2.31 -17.72 -14.02
N PHE A 195 1.69 -16.55 -14.01
CA PHE A 195 1.71 -15.58 -12.90
C PHE A 195 0.32 -15.00 -12.70
N GLY A 196 -0.04 -14.65 -11.47
CA GLY A 196 -1.38 -14.19 -11.17
C GLY A 196 -1.48 -13.50 -9.83
N ALA A 197 -2.71 -13.37 -9.35
CA ALA A 197 -3.00 -12.84 -8.04
C ALA A 197 -4.21 -13.53 -7.40
N GLY A 198 -4.26 -13.47 -6.08
CA GLY A 198 -5.41 -13.90 -5.30
C GLY A 198 -5.22 -13.68 -3.82
N VAL A 199 -6.05 -14.32 -3.02
CA VAL A 199 -6.05 -14.19 -1.56
C VAL A 199 -4.78 -14.80 -0.98
N LYS A 200 -4.12 -14.15 0.00
CA LYS A 200 -2.85 -14.65 0.56
C LYS A 200 -3.00 -16.05 1.19
N SER A 201 -1.96 -16.88 1.09
CA SER A 201 -1.99 -18.30 1.47
C SER A 201 -2.08 -18.57 2.98
N GLY A 202 -1.73 -17.60 3.83
CA GLY A 202 -1.84 -17.73 5.29
C GLY A 202 -3.28 -17.71 5.83
N ILE A 203 -4.26 -17.33 5.02
CA ILE A 203 -5.67 -17.26 5.44
C ILE A 203 -6.29 -18.66 5.44
N ALA A 204 -6.81 -19.09 6.59
CA ALA A 204 -7.50 -20.38 6.71
C ALA A 204 -9.01 -20.30 6.40
N THR A 205 -9.60 -19.10 6.45
CA THR A 205 -11.05 -18.91 6.27
C THR A 205 -11.34 -17.64 5.48
N ILE A 206 -12.13 -17.78 4.42
CA ILE A 206 -12.69 -16.66 3.67
C ILE A 206 -14.17 -16.53 4.02
N SER A 207 -14.59 -15.36 4.47
CA SER A 207 -15.98 -15.12 4.85
C SER A 207 -16.95 -15.21 3.66
N THR A 208 -18.18 -15.63 3.94
CA THR A 208 -19.29 -15.62 2.98
C THR A 208 -19.48 -14.23 2.36
N ASN A 209 -19.67 -14.18 1.05
CA ASN A 209 -19.78 -12.98 0.23
C ASN A 209 -18.57 -12.04 0.23
N TRP A 210 -17.42 -12.46 0.75
CA TRP A 210 -16.22 -11.66 0.65
C TRP A 210 -15.78 -11.50 -0.82
N THR A 211 -15.22 -10.32 -1.14
CA THR A 211 -14.74 -9.99 -2.48
C THR A 211 -13.35 -9.38 -2.46
N GLN A 212 -12.60 -9.67 -3.52
CA GLN A 212 -11.29 -9.08 -3.83
C GLN A 212 -11.25 -8.61 -5.27
N ARG A 213 -10.69 -7.44 -5.52
CA ARG A 213 -10.63 -6.85 -6.86
C ARG A 213 -9.22 -6.47 -7.26
N TRP A 214 -8.97 -6.53 -8.57
CA TRP A 214 -7.76 -6.07 -9.23
C TRP A 214 -8.11 -5.19 -10.42
N LEU A 215 -7.26 -4.22 -10.68
CA LEU A 215 -7.35 -3.31 -11.83
C LEU A 215 -6.21 -3.63 -12.79
N LEU A 216 -6.57 -3.84 -14.06
CA LEU A 216 -5.65 -3.77 -15.18
C LEU A 216 -5.98 -2.52 -16.00
N SER A 217 -5.03 -1.60 -16.10
CA SER A 217 -5.15 -0.39 -16.92
C SER A 217 -4.24 -0.48 -18.13
N GLU A 218 -4.76 -0.18 -19.31
CA GLU A 218 -3.98 -0.09 -20.54
C GLU A 218 -3.78 1.35 -20.97
N THR A 219 -2.57 1.63 -21.47
CA THR A 219 -2.26 2.83 -22.23
C THR A 219 -1.60 2.44 -23.54
N VAL A 220 -2.19 2.90 -24.64
CA VAL A 220 -1.60 2.84 -25.98
C VAL A 220 -1.20 4.25 -26.37
N ASP A 221 0.07 4.46 -26.69
CA ASP A 221 0.54 5.74 -27.19
C ASP A 221 1.36 5.61 -28.48
N SER A 222 0.82 6.23 -29.53
CA SER A 222 1.49 6.39 -30.82
C SER A 222 2.10 7.79 -31.01
N SER A 223 1.91 8.70 -30.05
CA SER A 223 2.26 10.13 -30.17
C SER A 223 3.75 10.43 -29.95
N ARG A 224 4.53 9.51 -29.36
CA ARG A 224 5.97 9.65 -29.04
C ARG A 224 6.33 10.83 -28.12
N GLU A 225 5.37 11.54 -27.53
CA GLU A 225 5.62 12.73 -26.71
C GLU A 225 6.15 12.39 -25.29
N ALA A 226 5.84 11.20 -24.76
CA ALA A 226 6.38 10.69 -23.49
C ALA A 226 6.60 9.17 -23.55
N PRO A 227 7.43 8.57 -22.68
CA PRO A 227 7.50 7.11 -22.57
C PRO A 227 6.13 6.53 -22.16
N PRO A 228 5.64 5.45 -22.78
CA PRO A 228 4.32 4.86 -22.48
C PRO A 228 4.18 4.49 -21.00
N ILE A 229 5.28 4.10 -20.34
CA ILE A 229 5.31 3.74 -18.91
C ILE A 229 4.80 4.86 -18.01
N ARG A 230 5.28 6.10 -18.18
CA ARG A 230 4.90 7.21 -17.30
C ARG A 230 3.41 7.49 -17.40
N ARG A 231 2.89 7.59 -18.63
CA ARG A 231 1.46 7.82 -18.86
C ARG A 231 0.60 6.66 -18.38
N ALA A 232 1.09 5.42 -18.50
CA ALA A 232 0.39 4.25 -17.99
C ALA A 232 0.27 4.28 -16.47
N MET A 233 1.35 4.63 -15.76
CA MET A 233 1.30 4.79 -14.30
C MET A 233 0.37 5.94 -13.89
N GLU A 234 0.47 7.11 -14.52
CA GLU A 234 -0.41 8.26 -14.23
C GLU A 234 -1.88 7.94 -14.52
N LYS A 235 -2.18 7.29 -15.66
CA LYS A 235 -3.54 6.85 -16.02
C LYS A 235 -4.06 5.80 -15.05
N TRP A 236 -3.27 4.77 -14.75
CA TRP A 236 -3.64 3.73 -13.80
C TRP A 236 -3.93 4.32 -12.41
N GLY A 237 -3.09 5.24 -11.92
CA GLY A 237 -3.30 5.92 -10.64
C GLY A 237 -4.59 6.74 -10.64
N ALA A 238 -4.85 7.50 -11.70
CA ALA A 238 -6.10 8.24 -11.84
C ALA A 238 -7.34 7.33 -11.85
N GLU A 239 -7.31 6.23 -12.62
CA GLU A 239 -8.40 5.24 -12.65
C GLU A 239 -8.58 4.55 -11.30
N PHE A 240 -7.49 4.13 -10.66
CA PHE A 240 -7.50 3.52 -9.34
C PHE A 240 -8.21 4.43 -8.31
N LEU A 241 -7.81 5.70 -8.23
CA LEU A 241 -8.41 6.66 -7.31
C LEU A 241 -9.86 7.01 -7.67
N ALA A 242 -10.20 7.09 -8.95
CA ALA A 242 -11.56 7.34 -9.40
C ALA A 242 -12.49 6.19 -9.02
N ILE A 243 -12.08 4.93 -9.25
CA ILE A 243 -12.87 3.73 -8.92
C ILE A 243 -13.09 3.61 -7.41
N LEU A 244 -12.12 4.04 -6.60
CA LEU A 244 -12.26 4.10 -5.15
C LEU A 244 -13.09 5.31 -4.65
N GLY A 245 -13.47 6.23 -5.53
CA GLY A 245 -14.30 7.40 -5.20
C GLY A 245 -13.55 8.49 -4.42
N ILE A 246 -12.23 8.55 -4.52
CA ILE A 246 -11.37 9.42 -3.70
C ILE A 246 -10.59 10.48 -4.51
N GLU A 247 -10.79 10.51 -5.83
CA GLU A 247 -10.18 11.48 -6.76
C GLU A 247 -10.23 12.94 -6.26
N ASN A 248 -11.37 13.35 -5.71
CA ASN A 248 -11.62 14.73 -5.28
C ASN A 248 -11.05 15.03 -3.88
N ALA A 249 -10.80 14.01 -3.06
CA ALA A 249 -10.39 14.17 -1.67
C ALA A 249 -8.86 14.26 -1.48
N LEU A 250 -8.08 13.69 -2.41
CA LEU A 250 -6.62 13.60 -2.33
C LEU A 250 -5.89 14.58 -3.27
N HIS A 251 -6.37 14.78 -4.50
CA HIS A 251 -5.70 15.67 -5.46
C HIS A 251 -6.03 17.16 -5.31
N SER A 252 -7.12 17.51 -4.62
CA SER A 252 -7.60 18.89 -4.59
C SER A 252 -6.75 19.84 -3.75
N ASN A 253 -5.83 19.33 -2.90
CA ASN A 253 -4.88 20.18 -2.19
C ASN A 253 -3.62 19.44 -1.68
N ARG A 254 -2.51 19.48 -2.44
CA ARG A 254 -1.18 18.98 -2.00
C ARG A 254 -0.63 19.70 -0.75
N TYR A 255 -1.17 20.87 -0.45
CA TYR A 255 -0.87 21.69 0.74
C TYR A 255 -1.92 21.51 1.85
N ARG A 256 -2.81 20.52 1.74
CA ARG A 256 -3.68 20.10 2.85
C ARG A 256 -2.84 19.76 4.06
N ASP A 257 -1.71 19.12 3.80
CA ASP A 257 -0.68 18.92 4.79
C ASP A 257 0.19 20.17 4.93
N LYS A 258 0.09 20.84 6.08
CA LYS A 258 0.89 22.03 6.38
C LYS A 258 2.37 21.73 6.42
N VAL A 259 2.74 20.48 6.72
CA VAL A 259 4.13 20.02 6.78
C VAL A 259 4.76 20.07 5.38
N HIS A 260 4.03 19.69 4.33
CA HIS A 260 4.54 19.78 2.94
C HIS A 260 4.58 21.20 2.37
N GLY A 261 3.87 22.15 2.98
CA GLY A 261 3.80 23.53 2.52
C GLY A 261 4.93 24.44 3.03
N ALA A 262 5.80 23.94 3.90
CA ALA A 262 6.84 24.74 4.55
C ALA A 262 8.16 23.96 4.67
N ILE A 263 9.26 24.69 4.90
CA ILE A 263 10.55 24.08 5.22
C ILE A 263 10.44 23.47 6.63
N GLY A 264 10.84 22.21 6.78
CA GLY A 264 10.87 21.48 8.04
C GLY A 264 12.25 21.34 8.61
N PHE A 265 12.37 21.29 9.94
CA PHE A 265 13.57 20.80 10.61
C PHE A 265 13.34 19.37 11.12
N TRP A 266 14.14 18.42 10.65
CA TRP A 266 13.96 16.99 10.94
C TRP A 266 15.08 16.45 11.82
N THR A 267 14.73 15.57 12.76
CA THR A 267 15.67 14.88 13.66
C THR A 267 15.72 13.36 13.43
N ASP A 268 15.18 12.93 12.29
CA ASP A 268 15.15 11.56 11.76
C ASP A 268 16.56 11.02 11.50
N ASN A 269 16.67 9.70 11.31
CA ASN A 269 17.90 8.99 11.12
C ASN A 269 18.74 9.55 9.97
N GLY A 270 20.02 9.74 10.24
CA GLY A 270 20.94 10.50 9.39
C GLY A 270 21.00 12.01 9.67
N GLY A 271 20.08 12.55 10.46
CA GLY A 271 20.13 13.90 11.00
C GLY A 271 21.15 14.05 12.13
N TYR A 272 21.70 15.26 12.30
CA TYR A 272 22.73 15.54 13.32
C TYR A 272 22.25 15.30 14.76
N TYR A 273 20.95 15.49 15.00
CA TYR A 273 20.30 15.35 16.32
C TYR A 273 19.50 14.05 16.46
N HIS A 274 19.76 13.03 15.63
CA HIS A 274 19.18 11.71 15.83
C HIS A 274 19.95 10.97 16.93
N TYR A 275 19.25 10.58 18.02
CA TYR A 275 19.86 9.98 19.24
C TYR A 275 21.11 10.72 19.77
N SER A 276 21.19 12.02 19.53
CA SER A 276 22.33 12.86 19.83
C SER A 276 21.86 14.27 20.18
N THR A 277 22.37 14.82 21.28
CA THR A 277 22.11 16.22 21.66
C THR A 277 23.23 17.15 21.18
N GLY A 278 24.12 16.66 20.31
CA GLY A 278 25.27 17.41 19.79
C GLY A 278 26.43 17.48 20.78
N ILE A 279 27.23 18.55 20.67
CA ILE A 279 28.38 18.80 21.55
C ILE A 279 28.09 20.04 22.42
N PRO A 280 28.18 19.95 23.76
CA PRO A 280 28.57 18.76 24.54
C PRO A 280 27.44 17.72 24.62
N SER A 281 27.80 16.43 24.66
CA SER A 281 26.86 15.29 24.56
C SER A 281 26.16 14.94 25.88
N ASN A 282 26.26 15.79 26.91
CA ASN A 282 25.69 15.55 28.24
C ASN A 282 24.48 16.43 28.56
N GLN A 283 23.93 17.10 27.56
CA GLN A 283 22.72 17.92 27.70
C GLN A 283 21.47 17.13 27.27
N THR A 284 20.33 17.55 27.77
CA THR A 284 19.00 17.08 27.35
C THR A 284 18.62 17.67 25.97
N TYR A 285 17.62 17.09 25.30
CA TYR A 285 17.11 17.67 24.06
C TYR A 285 16.45 19.03 24.28
N GLU A 286 15.81 19.24 25.43
CA GLU A 286 15.28 20.57 25.81
C GLU A 286 16.38 21.64 25.77
N GLU A 287 17.53 21.38 26.38
CA GLU A 287 18.68 22.30 26.40
C GLU A 287 19.30 22.49 25.01
N ALA A 288 19.40 21.41 24.23
CA ALA A 288 19.90 21.47 22.86
C ALA A 288 18.96 22.33 21.98
N PHE A 289 17.65 22.14 22.09
CA PHE A 289 16.67 22.81 21.23
C PHE A 289 16.56 24.31 21.50
N ILE A 290 16.80 24.77 22.73
CA ILE A 290 16.96 26.21 23.01
C ILE A 290 18.08 26.81 22.13
N GLN A 291 19.21 26.11 22.04
CA GLN A 291 20.36 26.57 21.29
C GLN A 291 20.12 26.47 19.77
N VAL A 292 19.55 25.35 19.32
CA VAL A 292 19.23 25.12 17.90
C VAL A 292 18.22 26.14 17.41
N LYS A 293 17.13 26.37 18.14
CA LYS A 293 16.11 27.37 17.79
C LYS A 293 16.72 28.77 17.73
N LYS A 294 17.49 29.18 18.74
CA LYS A 294 18.17 30.47 18.75
C LYS A 294 19.09 30.64 17.54
N TYR A 295 19.79 29.58 17.14
CA TYR A 295 20.62 29.57 15.94
C TYR A 295 19.78 29.71 14.67
N HIS A 296 18.70 28.93 14.53
CA HIS A 296 17.77 29.03 13.40
C HIS A 296 17.16 30.44 13.27
N ASP A 297 16.77 31.07 14.38
CA ASP A 297 16.24 32.43 14.41
C ASP A 297 17.29 33.45 13.98
N THR A 298 18.55 33.26 14.39
CA THR A 298 19.68 34.11 13.96
C THR A 298 19.93 34.01 12.46
N LEU A 299 19.77 32.82 11.88
CA LEU A 299 19.87 32.60 10.43
C LEU A 299 18.62 33.05 9.67
N GLN A 300 17.53 33.39 10.37
CA GLN A 300 16.24 33.77 9.80
C GLN A 300 15.68 32.69 8.84
N ILE A 301 15.93 31.40 9.14
CA ILE A 301 15.37 30.30 8.35
C ILE A 301 13.89 30.15 8.72
N PRO A 302 12.95 30.21 7.75
CA PRO A 302 11.52 30.15 8.03
C PRO A 302 11.04 28.70 8.19
N PHE A 303 11.55 28.00 9.21
CA PHE A 303 11.04 26.66 9.54
C PHE A 303 9.57 26.75 9.95
N GLY A 304 8.70 25.99 9.29
CA GLY A 304 7.26 25.95 9.56
C GLY A 304 6.84 24.83 10.49
N HIS A 305 7.73 23.87 10.77
CA HIS A 305 7.48 22.74 11.67
C HIS A 305 8.81 22.09 12.08
N TRP A 306 8.76 21.31 13.16
CA TRP A 306 9.85 20.44 13.60
C TRP A 306 9.36 18.99 13.61
N GLN A 307 10.23 18.04 13.22
CA GLN A 307 9.99 16.61 13.38
C GLN A 307 10.81 16.05 14.54
N PHE A 308 10.14 15.34 15.44
CA PHE A 308 10.76 14.61 16.53
C PHE A 308 10.72 13.12 16.19
N ASP A 309 11.92 12.54 16.06
CA ASP A 309 12.07 11.13 15.75
C ASP A 309 11.90 10.21 16.97
N SER A 310 12.16 8.93 16.81
CA SER A 310 11.98 7.87 17.79
C SER A 310 12.69 8.03 19.14
N TRP A 311 13.50 9.06 19.37
CA TRP A 311 14.27 9.26 20.59
C TRP A 311 13.47 9.84 21.78
N PHE A 312 12.27 10.41 21.58
CA PHE A 312 11.59 11.19 22.65
C PHE A 312 10.64 10.40 23.56
N TYR A 313 10.33 9.13 23.25
CA TYR A 313 9.36 8.31 23.99
C TYR A 313 9.93 6.97 24.50
N PRO A 314 9.32 6.36 25.54
CA PRO A 314 9.74 5.04 26.06
C PRO A 314 9.64 3.89 25.06
N LYS A 315 10.68 3.05 25.04
CA LYS A 315 10.75 1.82 24.23
C LYS A 315 11.23 0.64 25.06
N ASP A 316 10.91 -0.56 24.61
CA ASP A 316 11.51 -1.78 25.16
C ASP A 316 12.90 -2.02 24.55
N GLY A 317 13.72 -2.79 25.26
CA GLY A 317 15.07 -3.15 24.80
C GLY A 317 16.06 -1.99 24.64
N ASP A 318 17.24 -2.35 24.15
CA ASP A 318 18.27 -1.40 23.79
C ASP A 318 18.04 -0.88 22.37
N VAL A 319 18.27 0.42 22.19
CA VAL A 319 18.35 1.05 20.87
C VAL A 319 19.83 1.19 20.51
N ASP A 320 20.22 0.68 19.34
CA ASP A 320 21.59 0.82 18.86
C ASP A 320 21.90 2.26 18.41
N GLY A 321 23.18 2.55 18.18
CA GLY A 321 23.63 3.90 17.81
C GLY A 321 23.14 4.40 16.45
N GLY A 322 22.55 3.53 15.61
CA GLY A 322 21.89 3.88 14.35
C GLY A 322 20.38 4.06 14.51
N GLY A 323 19.84 3.99 15.73
CA GLY A 323 18.41 4.02 16.01
C GLY A 323 17.73 2.66 15.82
N GLY A 324 18.45 1.58 15.54
CA GLY A 324 17.86 0.25 15.37
C GLY A 324 17.43 -0.38 16.69
N GLY A 325 16.33 -1.13 16.67
CA GLY A 325 15.86 -1.93 17.81
C GLY A 325 15.00 -1.15 18.81
N GLY A 326 14.11 -1.85 19.52
CA GLY A 326 13.16 -1.29 20.48
C GLY A 326 11.83 -0.86 19.86
N ALA A 327 10.75 -1.29 20.50
CA ALA A 327 9.34 -1.08 20.16
C ALA A 327 8.66 -0.16 21.18
N VAL A 328 7.55 0.45 20.80
CA VAL A 328 6.88 1.49 21.60
C VAL A 328 6.25 0.87 22.84
N VAL A 329 6.70 1.30 24.03
CA VAL A 329 6.07 0.92 25.29
C VAL A 329 4.97 1.91 25.63
N ASN A 330 5.25 3.20 25.52
CA ASN A 330 4.32 4.27 25.77
C ASN A 330 4.67 5.45 24.87
N TRP A 331 3.70 6.05 24.18
CA TRP A 331 3.94 7.20 23.30
C TRP A 331 3.71 8.51 24.06
N THR A 332 4.55 8.74 25.06
CA THR A 332 4.60 9.94 25.90
C THR A 332 6.03 10.48 25.93
N SER A 333 6.19 11.79 26.14
CA SER A 333 7.51 12.39 26.26
C SER A 333 8.21 11.95 27.55
N MET A 334 9.50 11.65 27.47
CA MET A 334 10.31 11.30 28.63
C MET A 334 10.86 12.53 29.36
N ASP A 335 10.76 12.58 30.69
CA ASP A 335 11.32 13.65 31.53
C ASP A 335 12.86 13.75 31.39
N SER A 336 13.54 12.65 31.09
CA SER A 336 14.97 12.63 30.80
C SER A 336 15.35 13.35 29.50
N VAL A 337 14.38 13.54 28.60
CA VAL A 337 14.54 14.21 27.30
C VAL A 337 14.04 15.66 27.38
N PHE A 338 12.87 15.85 28.00
CA PHE A 338 12.21 17.14 28.20
C PHE A 338 11.81 17.31 29.67
N PRO A 339 12.73 17.76 30.55
CA PRO A 339 12.46 17.90 31.99
C PRO A 339 11.29 18.83 32.33
N SER A 340 11.00 19.81 31.46
CA SER A 340 9.86 20.73 31.62
C SER A 340 8.59 20.25 30.89
N GLY A 341 8.65 19.08 30.25
CA GLY A 341 7.58 18.47 29.46
C GLY A 341 7.49 18.99 28.03
N LEU A 342 6.97 18.15 27.13
CA LEU A 342 6.81 18.49 25.72
C LEU A 342 5.95 19.75 25.46
N PRO A 343 4.86 20.04 26.21
CA PRO A 343 4.13 21.30 26.05
C PRO A 343 4.99 22.55 26.31
N TYR A 344 5.97 22.50 27.23
CA TYR A 344 6.90 23.61 27.43
C TYR A 344 7.80 23.81 26.22
N VAL A 345 8.35 22.72 25.68
CA VAL A 345 9.20 22.75 24.48
C VAL A 345 8.47 23.37 23.31
N ILE A 346 7.25 22.90 23.02
CA ILE A 346 6.48 23.42 21.89
C ILE A 346 6.10 24.89 22.09
N ASN A 347 5.50 25.23 23.23
CA ASN A 347 4.92 26.57 23.42
C ASN A 347 5.97 27.64 23.73
N THR A 348 7.07 27.27 24.39
CA THR A 348 8.07 28.24 24.89
C THR A 348 9.35 28.23 24.07
N ILE A 349 9.85 27.05 23.68
CA ILE A 349 11.09 26.96 22.90
C ILE A 349 10.76 27.11 21.41
N LEU A 350 9.75 26.42 20.90
CA LEU A 350 9.42 26.39 19.48
C LEU A 350 8.34 27.40 19.08
N ASP A 351 7.97 28.34 19.94
CA ASP A 351 6.97 29.38 19.67
C ASP A 351 5.62 28.85 19.13
N GLY A 352 5.19 27.67 19.59
CA GLY A 352 3.96 27.02 19.15
C GLY A 352 4.04 26.46 17.72
N MET A 353 5.23 26.17 17.19
CA MET A 353 5.37 25.54 15.89
C MET A 353 4.66 24.18 15.81
N PRO A 354 4.06 23.84 14.66
CA PRO A 354 3.63 22.49 14.33
C PRO A 354 4.67 21.41 14.61
N LEU A 355 4.22 20.30 15.19
CA LEU A 355 5.02 19.10 15.40
C LEU A 355 4.67 18.00 14.38
N VAL A 356 5.71 17.37 13.85
CA VAL A 356 5.65 16.02 13.26
C VAL A 356 6.26 15.06 14.26
N ALA A 357 5.58 13.96 14.57
CA ALA A 357 6.08 13.01 15.58
C ALA A 357 6.07 11.58 15.07
N HIS A 358 7.22 10.94 15.27
CA HIS A 358 7.51 9.55 14.91
C HIS A 358 6.89 8.55 15.88
N ASN A 359 6.48 7.39 15.35
CA ASN A 359 6.14 6.21 16.11
C ASN A 359 6.64 4.93 15.42
N ARG A 360 7.03 3.92 16.20
CA ARG A 360 7.51 2.60 15.71
C ARG A 360 6.41 1.55 15.75
N GLN A 361 6.79 0.29 15.56
CA GLN A 361 5.99 -0.87 15.95
C GLN A 361 5.69 -0.87 17.46
N TRP A 362 4.57 -1.45 17.87
CA TRP A 362 4.15 -1.52 19.27
C TRP A 362 4.80 -2.69 20.00
N SER A 363 5.28 -2.45 21.21
CA SER A 363 5.85 -3.50 22.07
C SER A 363 4.75 -4.40 22.64
N VAL A 364 5.07 -5.68 22.83
CA VAL A 364 4.24 -6.60 23.64
C VAL A 364 4.24 -6.23 25.14
N GLU A 365 5.17 -5.39 25.59
CA GLU A 365 5.21 -4.80 26.94
C GLU A 365 4.51 -3.44 27.02
N SER A 366 3.85 -2.98 25.96
CA SER A 366 3.23 -1.65 25.95
C SER A 366 2.26 -1.41 27.11
N ASP A 367 2.35 -0.23 27.72
CA ASP A 367 1.43 0.25 28.76
C ASP A 367 -0.03 0.23 28.29
N TYR A 368 -0.25 0.39 26.98
CA TYR A 368 -1.58 0.30 26.37
C TYR A 368 -2.19 -1.09 26.52
N ILE A 369 -1.36 -2.15 26.52
CA ILE A 369 -1.75 -3.53 26.76
C ILE A 369 -1.95 -3.77 28.26
N GLN A 370 -0.95 -3.40 29.08
CA GLN A 370 -0.93 -3.69 30.51
C GLN A 370 -2.10 -3.03 31.26
N HIS A 371 -2.42 -1.79 30.90
CA HIS A 371 -3.46 -1.02 31.56
C HIS A 371 -4.83 -1.14 30.87
N LYS A 372 -4.94 -1.97 29.83
CA LYS A 372 -6.14 -2.08 28.99
C LYS A 372 -6.64 -0.71 28.54
N SER A 373 -5.71 0.11 28.03
CA SER A 373 -6.07 1.41 27.48
C SER A 373 -7.12 1.22 26.39
N ALA A 374 -8.14 2.09 26.37
CA ALA A 374 -9.33 1.95 25.54
C ALA A 374 -10.17 0.66 25.75
N SER A 375 -9.87 -0.17 26.76
CA SER A 375 -10.50 -1.48 26.99
C SER A 375 -10.37 -2.44 25.80
N VAL A 376 -9.30 -2.31 25.01
CA VAL A 376 -9.06 -3.12 23.81
C VAL A 376 -8.14 -4.31 24.12
N GLU A 377 -8.46 -5.49 23.57
CA GLU A 377 -7.56 -6.64 23.56
C GLU A 377 -6.51 -6.52 22.47
N TRP A 378 -5.39 -7.23 22.60
CA TRP A 378 -4.27 -7.16 21.65
C TRP A 378 -3.91 -8.53 21.08
N PHE A 379 -3.49 -8.55 19.82
CA PHE A 379 -2.66 -9.61 19.28
C PHE A 379 -1.21 -9.32 19.65
N THR A 380 -0.49 -10.34 20.12
CA THR A 380 0.93 -10.23 20.49
C THR A 380 1.67 -11.42 19.89
N THR A 381 2.78 -11.16 19.21
CA THR A 381 3.68 -12.21 18.70
C THR A 381 5.08 -11.99 19.26
N GLY A 382 5.71 -13.09 19.69
CA GLY A 382 7.05 -13.08 20.26
C GLY A 382 7.12 -12.50 21.67
N SER A 383 8.34 -12.13 22.06
CA SER A 383 8.67 -11.54 23.36
C SER A 383 9.63 -10.35 23.17
N PRO A 384 9.70 -9.42 24.14
CA PRO A 384 10.64 -8.30 24.08
C PRO A 384 12.10 -8.78 23.96
N PRO A 385 12.99 -7.98 23.33
CA PRO A 385 12.73 -6.68 22.69
C PRO A 385 12.37 -6.80 21.21
N THR A 386 12.00 -8.00 20.75
CA THR A 386 11.77 -8.30 19.32
C THR A 386 10.31 -8.63 19.00
N GLY A 387 9.44 -8.65 20.01
CA GLY A 387 8.01 -8.92 19.86
C GLY A 387 7.27 -7.69 19.35
N ALA A 388 6.10 -7.92 18.77
CA ALA A 388 5.23 -6.88 18.24
C ALA A 388 3.77 -7.14 18.61
N ALA A 389 2.98 -6.07 18.63
CA ALA A 389 1.59 -6.12 19.08
C ALA A 389 0.69 -5.19 18.27
N ILE A 390 -0.57 -5.59 18.09
CA ILE A 390 -1.59 -4.72 17.49
C ILE A 390 -2.92 -4.87 18.22
N PRO A 391 -3.75 -3.81 18.27
CA PRO A 391 -5.08 -3.90 18.85
C PRO A 391 -5.98 -4.83 18.01
N LYS A 392 -6.77 -5.67 18.68
CA LYS A 392 -7.82 -6.48 18.02
C LYS A 392 -9.00 -5.64 17.54
N ASP A 393 -9.20 -4.47 18.16
CA ASP A 393 -10.15 -3.44 17.75
C ASP A 393 -9.37 -2.16 17.43
N PRO A 394 -8.84 -2.04 16.20
CA PRO A 394 -7.97 -0.93 15.83
C PRO A 394 -8.72 0.40 15.79
N ASP A 395 -10.01 0.42 15.43
CA ASP A 395 -10.82 1.65 15.43
C ASP A 395 -10.93 2.24 16.83
N THR A 396 -11.32 1.43 17.83
CA THR A 396 -11.42 1.88 19.22
C THR A 396 -10.07 2.34 19.77
N PHE A 397 -9.00 1.59 19.49
CA PHE A 397 -7.67 1.96 19.94
C PHE A 397 -7.19 3.27 19.32
N PHE A 398 -7.23 3.42 17.99
CA PHE A 398 -6.71 4.62 17.34
C PHE A 398 -7.56 5.87 17.63
N ALA A 399 -8.87 5.73 17.82
CA ALA A 399 -9.74 6.81 18.30
C ALA A 399 -9.29 7.30 19.69
N PHE A 400 -9.02 6.40 20.63
CA PHE A 400 -8.44 6.76 21.92
C PHE A 400 -7.04 7.36 21.76
N PHE A 401 -6.19 6.69 20.98
CA PHE A 401 -4.78 7.00 20.83
C PHE A 401 -4.56 8.43 20.37
N PHE A 402 -5.26 8.89 19.33
CA PHE A 402 -5.10 10.25 18.82
C PHE A 402 -5.78 11.33 19.68
N ASN A 403 -6.67 10.95 20.60
CA ASN A 403 -7.31 11.88 21.52
C ASN A 403 -6.45 12.22 22.75
N GLN A 404 -5.39 11.45 23.04
CA GLN A 404 -4.58 11.67 24.23
C GLN A 404 -3.47 12.74 24.06
N GLN A 405 -3.12 13.16 22.84
CA GLN A 405 -2.11 14.21 22.57
C GLN A 405 -2.72 15.57 22.24
N THR A 406 -3.44 16.20 23.18
CA THR A 406 -4.09 17.51 22.95
C THR A 406 -3.09 18.66 22.85
N ASP A 407 -1.97 18.58 23.56
CA ASP A 407 -1.09 19.74 23.80
C ASP A 407 0.23 19.68 23.00
N TRP A 408 0.35 18.73 22.06
CA TRP A 408 1.56 18.54 21.27
C TRP A 408 1.62 19.42 20.02
N ASN A 409 0.54 20.14 19.71
CA ASN A 409 0.36 20.80 18.41
C ASN A 409 0.74 19.88 17.21
N LEU A 410 0.46 18.59 17.38
CA LEU A 410 0.78 17.54 16.42
C LEU A 410 -0.02 17.78 15.13
N GLN A 411 0.67 18.00 14.02
CA GLN A 411 0.06 18.14 12.70
C GLN A 411 0.17 16.85 11.87
N MET A 412 1.28 16.12 12.00
CA MET A 412 1.51 14.88 11.29
C MET A 412 2.03 13.80 12.23
N TYR A 413 1.43 12.62 12.12
CA TYR A 413 1.88 11.38 12.75
C TYR A 413 2.66 10.56 11.73
N GLU A 414 3.90 10.20 12.04
CA GLU A 414 4.69 9.30 11.20
C GLU A 414 4.63 7.88 11.79
N GLN A 415 4.03 6.94 11.05
CA GLN A 415 4.11 5.52 11.38
C GLN A 415 5.30 4.93 10.67
N ASP A 416 6.33 4.61 11.44
CA ASP A 416 7.53 3.91 10.98
C ASP A 416 7.44 2.41 11.27
N TRP A 417 8.40 1.67 10.74
CA TRP A 417 8.53 0.22 10.90
C TRP A 417 7.25 -0.52 10.47
N LEU A 418 6.50 0.03 9.51
CA LEU A 418 5.29 -0.59 8.95
C LEU A 418 5.58 -2.01 8.45
N SER A 419 6.67 -2.18 7.71
CA SER A 419 7.15 -3.48 7.28
C SER A 419 7.41 -4.41 8.47
N LYS A 420 8.12 -3.94 9.49
CA LYS A 420 8.48 -4.77 10.66
C LYS A 420 7.25 -5.22 11.43
N GLU A 421 6.31 -4.32 11.71
CA GLU A 421 5.06 -4.65 12.39
C GLU A 421 4.27 -5.70 11.59
N TYR A 422 4.19 -5.51 10.26
CA TYR A 422 3.56 -6.49 9.36
C TYR A 422 4.20 -7.89 9.44
N ASP A 423 5.53 -7.94 9.46
CA ASP A 423 6.32 -9.18 9.43
C ASP A 423 6.27 -9.92 10.76
N LEU A 424 6.28 -9.17 11.87
CA LEU A 424 6.37 -9.74 13.21
C LEU A 424 5.03 -10.22 13.75
N VAL A 425 3.91 -9.63 13.33
CA VAL A 425 2.60 -9.98 13.88
C VAL A 425 1.92 -11.05 13.03
N ASP A 426 1.86 -12.28 13.56
CA ASP A 426 1.29 -13.45 12.86
C ASP A 426 -0.16 -13.24 12.42
N ALA A 427 -0.92 -12.45 13.18
CA ALA A 427 -2.31 -12.13 12.88
C ALA A 427 -2.46 -11.39 11.55
N PHE A 428 -1.48 -10.59 11.13
CA PHE A 428 -1.50 -9.97 9.81
C PHE A 428 -1.34 -10.95 8.67
N GLN A 429 -0.70 -12.10 8.89
CA GLN A 429 -0.52 -13.12 7.86
C GLN A 429 -1.71 -14.08 7.75
N THR A 430 -2.44 -14.26 8.85
CA THR A 430 -3.47 -15.29 8.98
C THR A 430 -4.89 -14.75 8.95
N ASN A 431 -5.09 -13.48 9.32
CA ASN A 431 -6.40 -12.83 9.28
C ASN A 431 -6.64 -12.17 7.92
N LEU A 432 -7.83 -12.43 7.36
CA LEU A 432 -8.25 -11.96 6.04
C LEU A 432 -8.31 -10.43 5.93
N THR A 433 -8.72 -9.73 6.98
CA THR A 433 -9.07 -8.30 6.92
C THR A 433 -8.20 -7.41 7.80
N LEU A 434 -7.60 -7.98 8.85
CA LEU A 434 -6.91 -7.22 9.89
C LEU A 434 -5.82 -6.26 9.38
N GLY A 435 -5.06 -6.65 8.35
CA GLY A 435 -4.03 -5.79 7.77
C GLY A 435 -4.60 -4.49 7.22
N ASP A 436 -5.66 -4.60 6.41
CA ASP A 436 -6.33 -3.45 5.81
C ASP A 436 -7.12 -2.66 6.87
N ASP A 437 -7.78 -3.33 7.82
CA ASP A 437 -8.53 -2.68 8.90
C ASP A 437 -7.63 -1.90 9.85
N TRP A 438 -6.44 -2.42 10.18
CA TRP A 438 -5.50 -1.72 11.06
C TRP A 438 -4.98 -0.44 10.42
N LEU A 439 -4.57 -0.47 9.15
CA LEU A 439 -4.09 0.71 8.46
C LEU A 439 -5.22 1.71 8.20
N ARG A 440 -6.42 1.24 7.83
CA ARG A 440 -7.63 2.07 7.69
C ARG A 440 -7.94 2.79 9.00
N ALA A 441 -8.08 2.06 10.10
CA ALA A 441 -8.42 2.63 11.39
C ALA A 441 -7.40 3.69 11.83
N MET A 442 -6.11 3.45 11.63
CA MET A 442 -5.06 4.43 11.90
C MET A 442 -5.25 5.69 11.06
N ALA A 443 -5.41 5.54 9.74
CA ALA A 443 -5.55 6.65 8.80
C ALA A 443 -6.87 7.42 8.92
N GLU A 444 -7.97 6.78 9.31
CA GLU A 444 -9.25 7.44 9.53
C GLU A 444 -9.28 8.20 10.85
N ASN A 445 -8.71 7.63 11.93
CA ASN A 445 -8.70 8.28 13.24
C ASN A 445 -7.68 9.43 13.32
N VAL A 446 -6.52 9.33 12.65
CA VAL A 446 -5.60 10.47 12.53
C VAL A 446 -6.29 11.63 11.79
N PHE A 447 -7.02 11.33 10.71
CA PHE A 447 -7.79 12.32 9.97
C PHE A 447 -8.93 12.92 10.79
N ALA A 448 -9.69 12.10 11.53
CA ALA A 448 -10.75 12.56 12.42
C ALA A 448 -10.22 13.47 13.54
N SER A 449 -8.94 13.31 13.91
CA SER A 449 -8.24 14.19 14.85
C SER A 449 -7.69 15.49 14.23
N ASN A 450 -8.03 15.80 12.96
CA ASN A 450 -7.52 16.92 12.18
C ASN A 450 -5.99 16.89 11.96
N ARG A 451 -5.43 15.69 11.80
CA ARG A 451 -4.00 15.46 11.55
C ARG A 451 -3.80 14.64 10.28
N THR A 452 -2.55 14.58 9.83
CA THR A 452 -2.14 13.79 8.67
C THR A 452 -1.20 12.67 9.10
N MET A 453 -0.98 11.72 8.19
CA MET A 453 -0.12 10.57 8.38
C MET A 453 0.92 10.45 7.28
N GLN A 454 2.16 10.23 7.71
CA GLN A 454 3.28 9.78 6.89
C GLN A 454 3.53 8.30 7.14
N MET A 455 3.66 7.52 6.08
CA MET A 455 4.07 6.11 6.17
C MET A 455 5.57 5.97 5.97
N CYS A 456 6.27 5.35 6.91
CA CYS A 456 7.67 5.01 6.79
C CYS A 456 7.87 3.48 6.78
N MET A 457 8.90 3.05 6.03
CA MET A 457 9.17 1.66 5.68
C MET A 457 7.96 0.88 5.10
N PRO A 458 7.16 1.45 4.19
CA PRO A 458 6.01 0.73 3.63
C PRO A 458 6.46 -0.38 2.66
N TYR A 459 5.63 -1.42 2.53
CA TYR A 459 5.60 -2.28 1.36
C TYR A 459 4.66 -1.74 0.29
N ALA A 460 4.68 -2.32 -0.91
CA ALA A 460 3.84 -1.86 -2.01
C ALA A 460 2.34 -1.93 -1.69
N HIS A 461 1.91 -2.94 -0.93
CA HIS A 461 0.52 -3.05 -0.50
C HIS A 461 0.10 -1.98 0.51
N ASP A 462 1.04 -1.38 1.27
CA ASP A 462 0.76 -0.29 2.21
C ASP A 462 0.55 0.99 1.42
N ILE A 463 1.34 1.21 0.36
CA ILE A 463 1.12 2.34 -0.56
C ILE A 463 -0.24 2.24 -1.23
N LEU A 464 -0.61 1.06 -1.77
CA LEU A 464 -1.92 0.86 -2.39
C LEU A 464 -3.08 1.07 -1.41
N ALA A 465 -2.97 0.55 -0.17
CA ALA A 465 -3.99 0.75 0.85
C ALA A 465 -4.03 2.22 1.29
N GLY A 466 -2.88 2.81 1.62
CA GLY A 466 -2.74 4.18 2.08
C GLY A 466 -3.25 5.21 1.07
N ALA A 467 -3.08 4.96 -0.24
CA ALA A 467 -3.64 5.78 -1.30
C ALA A 467 -5.17 5.86 -1.24
N SER A 468 -5.84 4.94 -0.53
CA SER A 468 -7.29 4.95 -0.32
C SER A 468 -7.76 5.87 0.81
N PHE A 469 -6.85 6.36 1.65
CA PHE A 469 -7.19 7.00 2.91
C PHE A 469 -6.84 8.48 2.95
N ARG A 470 -7.79 9.30 3.41
CA ARG A 470 -7.62 10.76 3.50
C ARG A 470 -6.63 11.19 4.57
N GLY A 471 -6.36 10.37 5.58
CA GLY A 471 -5.36 10.68 6.61
C GLY A 471 -3.94 10.58 6.07
N VAL A 472 -3.67 9.67 5.14
CA VAL A 472 -2.36 9.48 4.54
C VAL A 472 -2.10 10.58 3.51
N THR A 473 -1.00 11.31 3.67
CA THR A 473 -0.62 12.41 2.77
C THR A 473 0.70 12.18 2.07
N ASN A 474 1.57 11.36 2.62
CA ASN A 474 2.82 10.96 2.01
C ASN A 474 3.29 9.61 2.56
N ALA A 475 4.31 9.09 1.91
CA ALA A 475 5.10 7.99 2.41
C ALA A 475 6.57 8.22 2.05
N ARG A 476 7.48 7.63 2.83
CA ARG A 476 8.89 7.64 2.48
C ARG A 476 9.16 6.79 1.24
N ALA A 477 9.96 7.33 0.33
CA ALA A 477 10.24 6.74 -0.98
C ALA A 477 11.63 6.10 -1.07
N THR A 478 12.49 6.28 -0.06
CA THR A 478 13.85 5.73 0.03
C THR A 478 14.24 5.45 1.47
N ASP A 479 15.38 4.78 1.62
CA ASP A 479 16.13 4.63 2.87
C ASP A 479 16.63 5.99 3.42
N ASP A 480 17.15 5.96 4.64
CA ASP A 480 17.51 7.12 5.45
C ASP A 480 18.62 7.98 4.82
N TYR A 481 18.70 9.24 5.28
CA TYR A 481 19.67 10.22 4.80
C TYR A 481 21.06 9.98 5.43
N PHE A 482 21.85 9.05 4.93
CA PHE A 482 23.23 8.89 5.43
C PHE A 482 24.28 9.62 4.58
N HIS A 483 25.20 10.30 5.26
CA HIS A 483 26.43 10.84 4.69
C HIS A 483 27.47 9.72 4.44
N ALA A 484 27.17 8.77 3.56
CA ALA A 484 28.09 7.70 3.17
C ALA A 484 28.32 7.72 1.63
N PRO A 485 29.54 7.39 1.16
CA PRO A 485 29.92 7.53 -0.26
C PRO A 485 29.11 6.65 -1.25
N ASN A 486 28.31 5.70 -0.75
CA ASN A 486 27.48 4.79 -1.56
C ASN A 486 25.98 4.85 -1.22
N HIS A 487 25.50 5.93 -0.58
CA HIS A 487 24.07 6.05 -0.28
C HIS A 487 23.23 6.47 -1.50
N SER A 488 22.05 5.88 -1.63
CA SER A 488 21.10 6.07 -2.73
C SER A 488 19.79 6.73 -2.30
N ASN A 489 19.81 7.45 -1.17
CA ASN A 489 18.66 8.23 -0.66
C ASN A 489 18.18 9.33 -1.63
N TRP A 490 19.01 9.73 -2.59
CA TRP A 490 18.64 10.65 -3.68
C TRP A 490 17.97 9.94 -4.87
N ALA A 491 17.99 8.61 -4.93
CA ALA A 491 17.51 7.81 -6.06
C ALA A 491 15.98 7.59 -6.02
N ILE A 492 15.21 8.66 -5.82
CA ILE A 492 13.74 8.63 -5.71
C ILE A 492 13.02 8.46 -7.06
N GLY A 493 13.74 8.46 -8.19
CA GLY A 493 13.12 8.58 -9.52
C GLY A 493 12.22 7.41 -9.92
N THR A 494 12.53 6.19 -9.51
CA THR A 494 11.72 5.00 -9.84
C THR A 494 10.58 4.80 -8.86
N THR A 495 10.78 5.13 -7.58
CA THR A 495 9.75 5.06 -6.54
C THR A 495 8.73 6.18 -6.70
N SER A 496 9.15 7.37 -7.15
CA SER A 496 8.24 8.49 -7.41
C SER A 496 7.19 8.19 -8.47
N LEU A 497 7.48 7.33 -9.47
CA LEU A 497 6.50 6.89 -10.47
C LEU A 497 5.29 6.14 -9.87
N PHE A 498 5.45 5.54 -8.69
CA PHE A 498 4.37 4.84 -8.00
C PHE A 498 3.66 5.74 -6.99
N TYR A 499 4.33 6.76 -6.48
CA TYR A 499 3.80 7.66 -5.44
C TYR A 499 3.11 8.90 -6.03
N SER A 500 3.40 9.24 -7.29
CA SER A 500 2.82 10.36 -8.03
C SER A 500 1.44 10.03 -8.60
#